data_AF-A0A7R9QJE2-F1
#
_entry.id   AF-A0A7R9QJE2-F1
#
_cell.length_a   1.000
_cell.length_b   1.000
_cell.length_c   1.000
_cell.angle_alpha   90.00
_cell.angle_beta   90.00
_cell.angle_gamma   90.00
#
_symmetry.space_group_name_H-M   'P 1'
#
loop_
_entity.id
_entity.type
_entity.pdbx_description
1 polymer ?
#
loop_
_entity_poly.entity_id
_entity_poly.type
_entity_poly.pdbx_seq_one_letter_code
_entity_poly.pdbx_strand_id
1 'polypeptide(L)'
;DSIRRGYEVYKQVCAACHGMKYVSYRELVGVSHTEAEAKQAASEIQVLDGPDDTGKMFLRPGKLFDRFPSPYPNEEAARAANNSALPPDLSVIVLARHGGEDYIFSLLTGYMEAPAGVVLADGMHFNPYFVSGSGSIGM
;
A
#
# COMPACT_ATOMS: atom_id res chain seq x y z
N ASP A 1 2.35 -13.12 -15.69
CA ASP A 1 0.95 -13.22 -15.24
C ASP A 1 0.70 -12.90 -13.76
N SER A 2 1.40 -13.51 -12.79
CA SER A 2 1.10 -13.28 -11.36
C SER A 2 1.33 -11.83 -10.90
N ILE A 3 2.43 -11.20 -11.32
CA ILE A 3 2.75 -9.81 -10.97
C ILE A 3 1.64 -8.84 -11.42
N ARG A 4 1.08 -9.04 -12.62
CA ARG A 4 0.00 -8.20 -13.14
C ARG A 4 -1.26 -8.31 -12.27
N ARG A 5 -1.66 -9.52 -11.87
CA ARG A 5 -2.80 -9.71 -10.96
C ARG A 5 -2.51 -9.14 -9.57
N GLY A 6 -1.29 -9.31 -9.07
CA GLY A 6 -0.85 -8.74 -7.79
C GLY A 6 -0.91 -7.21 -7.78
N TYR A 7 -0.55 -6.56 -8.89
CA TYR A 7 -0.72 -5.11 -9.06
C TYR A 7 -2.19 -4.69 -8.96
N GLU A 8 -3.11 -5.42 -9.60
CA GLU A 8 -4.54 -5.11 -9.49
C GLU A 8 -5.06 -5.27 -8.07
N VAL A 9 -4.63 -6.32 -7.35
CA VAL A 9 -4.98 -6.48 -5.92
C VAL A 9 -4.45 -5.32 -5.09
N TYR A 10 -3.19 -4.91 -5.30
CA TYR A 10 -2.63 -3.74 -4.63
C TYR A 10 -3.45 -2.48 -4.94
N LYS A 11 -3.70 -2.20 -6.22
CA LYS A 11 -4.42 -1.01 -6.68
C LYS A 11 -5.84 -0.93 -6.11
N GLN A 12 -6.56 -2.05 -6.07
CA GLN A 12 -7.97 -2.09 -5.70
C GLN A 12 -8.23 -2.25 -4.19
N VAL A 13 -7.28 -2.84 -3.46
CA VAL A 13 -7.47 -3.15 -2.03
C VAL A 13 -6.48 -2.40 -1.16
N CYS A 14 -5.18 -2.49 -1.46
CA CYS A 14 -4.14 -2.04 -0.54
C CYS A 14 -3.83 -0.55 -0.66
N ALA A 15 -3.92 0.02 -1.87
CA ALA A 15 -3.50 1.40 -2.18
C ALA A 15 -4.32 2.47 -1.44
N ALA A 16 -5.47 2.10 -0.85
CA ALA A 16 -6.26 2.99 0.00
C ALA A 16 -5.60 3.29 1.36
N CYS A 17 -4.78 2.37 1.89
CA CYS A 17 -4.14 2.51 3.20
C CYS A 17 -2.61 2.40 3.14
N HIS A 18 -2.07 1.68 2.16
CA HIS A 18 -0.64 1.44 2.01
C HIS A 18 -0.03 2.15 0.81
N GLY A 19 1.11 2.82 1.03
CA GLY A 19 1.93 3.37 -0.04
C GLY A 19 2.94 2.36 -0.60
N MET A 20 3.48 2.67 -1.77
CA MET A 20 4.67 2.03 -2.36
C MET A 20 5.59 3.11 -2.94
N LYS A 21 6.16 3.95 -2.06
CA LYS A 21 6.88 5.18 -2.42
C LYS A 21 8.15 4.98 -3.25
N TYR A 22 8.64 3.76 -3.44
CA TYR A 22 9.82 3.47 -4.26
C TYR A 22 9.49 2.90 -5.65
N VAL A 23 8.21 2.76 -6.00
CA VAL A 23 7.78 2.27 -7.32
C VAL A 23 7.13 3.40 -8.12
N SER A 24 7.59 3.61 -9.36
CA SER A 24 6.95 4.46 -10.35
C SER A 24 6.24 3.61 -11.42
N TYR A 25 5.40 4.26 -12.23
CA TYR A 25 4.64 3.55 -13.27
C TYR A 25 5.54 2.98 -14.38
N ARG A 26 6.71 3.60 -14.62
CA ARG A 26 7.69 3.11 -15.60
C ARG A 26 8.25 1.73 -15.24
N GLU A 27 8.36 1.37 -13.96
CA GLU A 27 8.84 0.05 -13.54
C GLU A 27 7.83 -1.07 -13.88
N LEU A 28 6.59 -0.75 -14.26
CA LEU A 28 5.62 -1.74 -14.73
C LEU A 28 5.84 -2.16 -16.20
N VAL A 29 6.49 -1.30 -16.99
CA VAL A 29 6.63 -1.46 -18.44
C VAL A 29 7.55 -2.64 -18.76
N GLY A 30 7.04 -3.60 -19.53
CA GLY A 30 7.77 -4.82 -19.88
C GLY A 30 7.87 -5.85 -18.76
N VAL A 31 7.30 -5.57 -17.58
CA VAL A 31 7.25 -6.49 -16.43
C VAL A 31 5.84 -7.04 -16.25
N SER A 32 4.86 -6.15 -16.10
CA SER A 32 3.45 -6.52 -15.89
C SER A 32 2.48 -5.84 -16.85
N HIS A 33 2.91 -4.74 -17.48
CA HIS A 33 2.12 -3.92 -18.39
C HIS A 33 2.93 -3.58 -19.64
N THR A 34 2.22 -3.33 -20.74
CA THR A 34 2.79 -2.60 -21.87
C THR A 34 2.99 -1.13 -21.51
N GLU A 35 3.76 -0.39 -22.31
CA GLU A 35 3.95 1.05 -22.08
C GLU A 35 2.62 1.82 -22.18
N ALA A 36 1.75 1.46 -23.12
CA ALA A 36 0.45 2.08 -23.30
C ALA A 36 -0.46 1.86 -22.07
N GLU A 37 -0.49 0.64 -21.54
CA GLU A 37 -1.26 0.31 -20.33
C GLU A 37 -0.70 1.04 -19.09
N ALA A 38 0.62 1.08 -18.91
CA ALA A 38 1.23 1.79 -17.79
C ALA A 38 1.01 3.32 -17.88
N LYS A 39 1.04 3.89 -19.09
CA LYS A 39 0.66 5.29 -19.34
C LYS A 39 -0.80 5.55 -18.97
N GLN A 40 -1.69 4.66 -19.37
CA GLN A 40 -3.10 4.75 -19.02
C GLN A 40 -3.29 4.72 -17.50
N ALA A 41 -2.70 3.73 -16.82
CA ALA A 41 -2.77 3.63 -15.36
C ALA A 41 -2.19 4.86 -14.63
N ALA A 42 -1.07 5.41 -15.13
CA ALA A 42 -0.49 6.64 -14.57
C ALA A 42 -1.43 7.85 -14.76
N SER A 43 -2.12 7.94 -15.91
CA SER A 43 -3.00 9.08 -16.21
C SER A 43 -4.27 9.14 -15.35
N GLU A 44 -4.63 8.04 -14.69
CA GLU A 44 -5.80 7.96 -13.80
C GLU A 44 -5.60 8.73 -12.50
N ILE A 45 -4.35 9.00 -12.10
CA ILE A 45 -4.05 9.77 -10.90
C ILE A 45 -3.83 11.26 -11.21
N GLN A 46 -4.12 12.10 -10.23
CA GLN A 46 -3.75 13.52 -10.26
C GLN A 46 -2.47 13.73 -9.45
N VAL A 47 -1.50 14.40 -10.05
CA VAL A 47 -0.20 14.72 -9.46
C VAL A 47 -0.05 16.23 -9.37
N LEU A 48 0.35 16.72 -8.20
CA LEU A 48 0.69 18.13 -7.98
C LEU A 48 2.02 18.45 -8.68
N ASP A 49 2.03 19.50 -9.50
CA ASP A 49 3.17 19.96 -10.28
C ASP A 49 3.24 21.51 -10.28
N GLY A 50 4.31 22.06 -10.81
CA GLY A 50 4.56 23.48 -10.91
C GLY A 50 5.77 23.97 -10.09
N PRO A 51 5.88 25.29 -9.88
CA PRO A 51 4.89 26.32 -10.23
C PRO A 51 4.75 26.60 -11.74
N ASP A 52 3.60 27.16 -12.13
CA ASP A 52 3.35 27.72 -13.47
C ASP A 52 3.98 29.12 -13.66
N ASP A 53 3.74 29.76 -14.80
CA ASP A 53 4.23 31.10 -15.14
C ASP A 53 3.66 32.22 -14.24
N THR A 54 2.61 31.93 -13.47
CA THR A 54 2.03 32.82 -12.46
C THR A 54 2.49 32.49 -11.03
N GLY A 55 3.36 31.50 -10.86
CA GLY A 55 3.86 31.06 -9.55
C GLY A 55 2.92 30.11 -8.81
N LYS A 56 1.89 29.56 -9.47
CA LYS A 56 0.88 28.68 -8.84
C LYS A 56 1.17 27.20 -9.10
N MET A 57 0.93 26.37 -8.09
CA MET A 57 0.93 24.91 -8.25
C MET A 57 -0.37 24.47 -8.94
N PHE A 58 -0.30 23.42 -9.76
CA PHE A 58 -1.46 22.88 -10.47
C PHE A 58 -1.47 21.35 -10.41
N LEU A 59 -2.64 20.75 -10.67
CA LEU A 59 -2.78 19.31 -10.80
C LEU A 59 -2.68 18.90 -12.27
N ARG A 60 -2.00 17.81 -12.55
CA ARG A 60 -1.95 17.19 -13.88
C ARG A 60 -2.20 15.69 -13.80
N PRO A 61 -2.64 15.06 -14.91
CA PRO A 61 -2.57 13.62 -15.04
C PRO A 61 -1.15 13.09 -14.80
N GLY A 62 -1.05 11.94 -14.15
CA GLY A 62 0.21 11.26 -13.92
C GLY A 62 0.88 10.79 -15.20
N LYS A 63 2.20 10.64 -15.14
CA LYS A 63 3.10 10.20 -16.20
C LYS A 63 3.91 9.00 -15.71
N LEU A 64 4.57 8.30 -16.62
CA LEU A 64 5.33 7.09 -16.30
C LEU A 64 6.40 7.28 -15.20
N PHE A 65 7.02 8.46 -15.11
CA PHE A 65 8.04 8.70 -14.09
C PHE A 65 7.47 8.99 -12.70
N ASP A 66 6.17 9.32 -12.60
CA ASP A 66 5.54 9.58 -11.32
C ASP A 66 5.45 8.29 -10.50
N ARG A 67 5.59 8.45 -9.19
CA ARG A 67 5.48 7.36 -8.22
C ARG A 67 4.03 7.00 -7.98
N PHE A 68 3.80 5.82 -7.41
CA PHE A 68 2.48 5.49 -6.89
C PHE A 68 2.07 6.51 -5.82
N PRO A 69 0.79 6.94 -5.82
CA PRO A 69 0.33 7.97 -4.90
C PRO A 69 0.40 7.44 -3.46
N SER A 70 0.76 8.33 -2.53
CA SER A 70 0.61 8.03 -1.11
C SER A 70 -0.86 8.20 -0.71
N PRO A 71 -1.46 7.27 0.05
CA PRO A 71 -2.84 7.39 0.50
C PRO A 71 -3.03 8.52 1.52
N TYR A 72 -1.95 8.88 2.22
CA TYR A 72 -1.96 9.93 3.24
C TYR A 72 -0.88 10.97 2.97
N PRO A 73 -1.10 12.24 3.35
CA PRO A 73 -0.11 13.30 3.20
C PRO A 73 1.06 13.20 4.20
N ASN A 74 0.85 12.55 5.35
CA ASN A 74 1.85 12.35 6.41
C ASN A 74 1.45 11.18 7.35
N GLU A 75 2.35 10.83 8.27
CA GLU A 75 2.15 9.72 9.22
C GLU A 75 1.03 10.01 10.22
N GLU A 76 0.85 11.27 10.63
CA GLU A 76 -0.18 11.67 11.58
C GLU A 76 -1.58 11.46 10.99
N ALA A 77 -1.79 11.82 9.72
CA ALA A 77 -3.02 11.56 8.99
C ALA A 77 -3.28 10.06 8.82
N ALA A 78 -2.23 9.28 8.54
CA ALA A 78 -2.34 7.82 8.45
C ALA A 78 -2.77 7.21 9.79
N ARG A 79 -2.15 7.62 10.90
CA ARG A 79 -2.51 7.14 12.25
C ARG A 79 -3.92 7.54 12.65
N ALA A 80 -4.32 8.78 12.38
CA ALA A 80 -5.66 9.25 12.66
C ALA A 80 -6.74 8.44 11.92
N ALA A 81 -6.45 7.98 10.70
CA ALA A 81 -7.38 7.20 9.89
C ALA A 81 -7.42 5.70 10.24
N ASN A 82 -6.44 5.15 10.96
CA ASN A 82 -6.28 3.71 11.20
C ASN A 82 -6.10 3.38 12.69
N ASN A 83 -6.96 3.94 13.57
CA ASN A 83 -6.93 3.65 15.01
C ASN A 83 -5.54 3.80 15.68
N SER A 84 -4.82 4.86 15.30
CA SER A 84 -3.43 5.16 15.70
C SER A 84 -2.34 4.21 15.16
N ALA A 85 -2.72 3.16 14.45
CA ALA A 85 -1.79 2.31 13.72
C ALA A 85 -1.26 3.04 12.48
N LEU A 86 0.00 2.79 12.13
CA LEU A 86 0.61 3.31 10.91
C LEU A 86 0.74 2.16 9.91
N PRO A 87 -0.03 2.16 8.81
CA PRO A 87 0.16 1.19 7.74
C PRO A 87 1.59 1.28 7.19
N PRO A 88 2.38 0.19 7.19
CA PRO A 88 3.73 0.22 6.64
C PRO A 88 3.70 0.42 5.12
N ASP A 89 4.70 1.14 4.60
CA ASP A 89 4.95 1.19 3.15
C ASP A 89 5.33 -0.21 2.63
N LEU A 90 4.73 -0.61 1.51
CA LEU A 90 4.86 -1.96 0.97
C LEU A 90 5.99 -2.14 -0.03
N SER A 91 6.73 -1.07 -0.38
CA SER A 91 7.74 -1.12 -1.45
C SER A 91 8.79 -2.21 -1.24
N VAL A 92 9.14 -2.49 0.02
CA VAL A 92 10.17 -3.47 0.41
C VAL A 92 9.69 -4.39 1.54
N ILE A 93 8.38 -4.52 1.75
CA ILE A 93 7.84 -5.21 2.94
C ILE A 93 8.23 -6.69 3.01
N VAL A 94 8.36 -7.35 1.86
CA VAL A 94 8.84 -8.73 1.73
C VAL A 94 10.27 -8.85 2.27
N LEU A 95 11.15 -7.90 1.95
CA LEU A 95 12.53 -7.89 2.45
C LEU A 95 12.62 -7.43 3.91
N ALA A 96 11.67 -6.63 4.37
CA ALA A 96 11.67 -6.03 5.71
C ALA A 96 11.08 -6.95 6.80
N ARG A 97 10.71 -8.20 6.47
CA ARG A 97 10.13 -9.16 7.41
C ARG A 97 10.79 -10.53 7.26
N HIS A 98 11.12 -11.16 8.39
CA HIS A 98 11.57 -12.55 8.38
C HIS A 98 10.47 -13.45 7.80
N GLY A 99 10.87 -14.44 7.00
CA GLY A 99 9.93 -15.31 6.28
C GLY A 99 9.41 -14.74 4.96
N GLY A 100 9.70 -13.47 4.64
CA GLY A 100 9.42 -12.90 3.32
C GLY A 100 7.97 -13.06 2.87
N GLU A 101 7.80 -13.51 1.63
CA GLU A 101 6.50 -13.75 1.01
C GLU A 101 5.66 -14.81 1.74
N ASP A 102 6.28 -15.83 2.35
CA ASP A 102 5.56 -16.86 3.12
C ASP A 102 4.89 -16.24 4.36
N TYR A 103 5.60 -15.31 5.02
CA TYR A 103 5.05 -14.55 6.12
C TYR A 103 3.87 -13.69 5.66
N ILE A 104 4.02 -12.94 4.56
CA ILE A 104 2.96 -12.07 4.04
C ILE A 104 1.73 -12.89 3.60
N PHE A 105 1.94 -14.01 2.92
CA PHE A 105 0.86 -14.90 2.53
C PHE A 105 0.10 -15.43 3.76
N SER A 106 0.83 -15.98 4.73
CA SER A 106 0.25 -16.50 5.97
C SER A 106 -0.48 -15.43 6.76
N LEU A 107 0.06 -14.20 6.80
CA LEU A 107 -0.58 -13.06 7.44
C LEU A 107 -1.90 -12.71 6.75
N LEU A 108 -1.94 -12.62 5.42
CA LEU A 108 -3.15 -12.25 4.69
C LEU A 108 -4.24 -13.34 4.76
N THR A 109 -3.87 -14.61 4.77
CA THR A 109 -4.84 -15.72 4.76
C THR A 109 -5.11 -16.32 6.15
N GLY A 110 -4.42 -15.85 7.19
CA GLY A 110 -4.42 -16.45 8.52
C GLY A 110 -5.32 -15.80 9.55
N TYR A 111 -6.10 -14.78 9.18
CA TYR A 111 -7.06 -14.16 10.10
C TYR A 111 -8.09 -15.19 10.57
N MET A 112 -8.34 -15.21 11.88
CA MET A 112 -9.26 -16.13 12.52
C MET A 112 -9.82 -15.54 13.81
N GLU A 113 -10.87 -16.15 14.35
CA GLU A 113 -11.39 -15.80 15.67
C GLU A 113 -10.32 -15.97 16.75
N ALA A 114 -10.34 -15.07 17.72
CA ALA A 114 -9.42 -15.12 18.85
C ALA A 114 -9.66 -16.41 19.66
N PRO A 115 -8.60 -17.16 20.03
CA PRO A 115 -8.76 -18.34 20.84
C PRO A 115 -9.26 -17.99 22.24
N ALA A 116 -9.84 -18.97 22.93
CA ALA A 116 -10.36 -18.76 24.28
C ALA A 116 -9.30 -18.15 25.22
N GLY A 117 -9.69 -17.08 25.92
CA GLY A 117 -8.80 -16.35 26.83
C GLY A 117 -8.05 -15.18 26.20
N VAL A 118 -8.10 -14.99 24.88
CA VAL A 118 -7.56 -13.79 24.22
C VAL A 118 -8.65 -12.73 24.14
N VAL A 119 -8.41 -11.60 24.81
CA VAL A 119 -9.28 -10.42 24.76
C VAL A 119 -8.64 -9.39 23.85
N LEU A 120 -9.34 -9.00 22.79
CA LEU A 120 -8.91 -7.95 21.87
C LEU A 120 -9.49 -6.61 22.31
N ALA A 121 -8.71 -5.54 22.16
CA ALA A 121 -9.24 -4.19 22.25
C ALA A 121 -10.17 -3.90 21.06
N ASP A 122 -11.03 -2.91 21.21
CA ASP A 122 -11.92 -2.49 20.12
C ASP A 122 -11.12 -2.07 18.88
N GLY A 123 -11.59 -2.45 17.69
CA GLY A 123 -10.87 -2.24 16.42
C GLY A 123 -9.65 -3.14 16.18
N MET A 124 -9.36 -4.10 17.07
CA MET A 124 -8.26 -5.06 16.88
C MET A 124 -8.78 -6.43 16.39
N HIS A 125 -7.99 -7.07 15.53
CA HIS A 125 -8.27 -8.37 14.94
C HIS A 125 -7.18 -9.38 15.27
N PHE A 126 -7.55 -10.66 15.40
CA PHE A 126 -6.58 -11.70 15.72
C PHE A 126 -5.99 -12.36 14.46
N ASN A 127 -4.68 -12.55 14.49
CA ASN A 127 -3.91 -13.24 13.48
C ASN A 127 -2.70 -13.93 14.14
N PRO A 128 -2.61 -15.27 14.12
CA PRO A 128 -1.58 -16.01 14.82
C PRO A 128 -0.18 -15.81 14.22
N TYR A 129 -0.08 -15.32 12.99
CA TYR A 129 1.20 -15.05 12.34
C TYR A 129 1.75 -13.68 12.69
N PHE A 130 0.94 -12.76 13.23
CA PHE A 130 1.39 -11.41 13.52
C PHE A 130 2.35 -11.37 14.71
N VAL A 131 3.54 -10.84 14.45
CA VAL A 131 4.70 -10.98 15.35
C VAL A 131 4.63 -10.06 16.59
N SER A 132 3.77 -9.05 16.64
CA SER A 132 3.69 -8.20 17.84
C SER A 132 2.75 -8.78 18.91
N GLY A 133 3.38 -9.39 19.93
CA GLY A 133 2.90 -9.52 21.32
C GLY A 133 1.72 -10.46 21.60
N SER A 134 0.66 -10.41 20.80
CA SER A 134 -0.63 -11.07 21.07
C SER A 134 -1.37 -11.52 19.82
N GLY A 135 -0.74 -11.43 18.64
CA GLY A 135 -1.40 -11.68 17.36
C GLY A 135 -2.48 -10.64 17.03
N SER A 136 -2.55 -9.53 17.77
CA SER A 136 -3.59 -8.51 17.59
C SER A 136 -3.11 -7.42 16.62
N ILE A 137 -3.85 -7.25 15.53
CA ILE A 137 -3.61 -6.25 14.48
C ILE A 137 -4.72 -5.20 14.54
N GLY A 138 -4.35 -3.92 14.64
CA GLY A 138 -5.31 -2.82 14.45
C GLY A 138 -5.51 -2.57 12.97
N MET A 139 -6.77 -2.41 12.56
CA MET A 139 -7.16 -1.98 11.21
C MET A 139 -7.91 -0.65 11.28
#